data_AF-F6HGZ2-F1
#
_entry.id   AF-F6HGZ2-F1
#
_cell.length_a   1.000
_cell.length_b   1.000
_cell.length_c   1.000
_cell.angle_alpha   90.00
_cell.angle_beta   90.00
_cell.angle_gamma   90.00
#
_symmetry.space_group_name_H-M   'P 1'
#
loop_
_entity.id
_entity.type
_entity.pdbx_description
1 polymer ?
#
loop_
_entity_poly.entity_id
_entity_poly.type
_entity_poly.pdbx_seq_one_letter_code
_entity_poly.pdbx_strand_id
1 'polypeptide(L)'
;MKGRANLSGVLLEIRASALNYSNASYTSLKSVTSFCKSTPYPDVCFQSLKVHVSININPNIITFLLHSLQTAISEAGKVSTLLSTAGQHSDVIEKQRGTIQDCRELHQITVSSLQRSVSRVRSGDSQKLKDARAFLSASLTNKVTCLEGLDSAAGPSKPTLVNSIVAAYKHVSNCLSVLSKSTPQKGPINRRLMGAPAWASRRILQSSGDEYDPSEVLTVAADGTGNFTTVTDAINFAPNNSNDRIIIYVREGVYEENVDIPSHKTNIVFLGDGSDVTFITGSRSVVDGWTTFRSATVAVSGEGFLARDITFENRAGPEKHQAVALRINADLAAVYKCTILGYQDTLYVHSFRQFYRECDIFGTIDFIFGNAAVVFQACNIVARMPMAGQFTVVTAQSRDTSDEDTGISIQNCSISATDDLYSNRGSVKSYLGRPWKVYARTVYLESYIDDFIDPSGWTEWNGNEGLDTLYYGEYDNNGPGSGTENRVTWQGYHVMEDNDAYNFTVSEFITGDEWLDSTYFPYDDGI
;
A
#
# COMPACT_ATOMS: atom_id res chain seq x y z
N MET A 1 79.07 33.66 -50.07
CA MET A 1 77.66 33.69 -50.52
C MET A 1 77.11 32.27 -50.50
N LYS A 2 75.94 32.09 -49.85
CA LYS A 2 74.90 31.05 -50.03
C LYS A 2 75.27 29.55 -50.01
N GLY A 3 74.56 28.82 -49.15
CA GLY A 3 74.22 27.38 -49.22
C GLY A 3 73.60 26.95 -47.88
N ARG A 4 72.29 26.72 -47.75
CA ARG A 4 71.47 25.49 -47.98
C ARG A 4 71.38 24.55 -46.75
N ALA A 5 70.20 23.91 -46.63
CA ALA A 5 69.72 22.88 -45.67
C ALA A 5 69.18 23.41 -44.31
N ASN A 6 67.99 23.14 -43.74
CA ASN A 6 66.73 22.38 -43.94
C ASN A 6 66.44 21.44 -42.73
N LEU A 7 65.19 21.45 -42.22
CA LEU A 7 64.49 20.52 -41.29
C LEU A 7 64.84 20.63 -39.77
N SER A 8 63.95 20.46 -38.77
CA SER A 8 62.58 19.92 -38.68
C SER A 8 61.95 20.13 -37.27
N GLY A 9 60.60 20.17 -37.19
CA GLY A 9 59.73 19.83 -36.01
C GLY A 9 59.53 20.94 -34.97
N VAL A 10 58.32 21.38 -34.59
CA VAL A 10 57.15 20.61 -34.11
C VAL A 10 55.84 21.30 -34.50
N LEU A 11 54.91 20.55 -35.10
CA LEU A 11 53.49 20.89 -35.23
C LEU A 11 52.72 19.67 -34.71
N LEU A 12 52.07 19.77 -33.54
CA LEU A 12 51.12 18.75 -33.07
C LEU A 12 49.91 19.43 -32.41
N GLU A 13 48.79 19.31 -33.12
CA GLU A 13 47.41 19.12 -32.64
C GLU A 13 46.91 19.89 -31.40
N ILE A 14 46.23 21.01 -31.65
CA ILE A 14 45.18 21.55 -30.75
C ILE A 14 43.97 21.94 -31.60
N ARG A 15 43.20 20.98 -32.14
CA ARG A 15 41.86 21.27 -32.73
C ARG A 15 40.81 20.13 -32.66
N ALA A 16 40.98 19.10 -31.82
CA ALA A 16 40.01 17.99 -31.73
C ALA A 16 39.12 17.96 -30.47
N SER A 17 39.36 18.79 -29.45
CA SER A 17 38.69 18.67 -28.14
C SER A 17 37.45 19.54 -27.93
N ALA A 18 37.27 20.63 -28.69
CA ALA A 18 36.14 21.56 -28.50
C ALA A 18 34.85 21.16 -29.27
N LEU A 19 34.98 20.43 -30.40
CA LEU A 19 33.83 20.00 -31.21
C LEU A 19 33.11 18.75 -30.65
N ASN A 20 33.78 17.95 -29.82
CA ASN A 20 33.18 16.78 -29.18
C ASN A 20 32.34 17.13 -27.93
N TYR A 21 32.64 18.24 -27.25
CA TYR A 21 31.93 18.63 -26.02
C TYR A 21 30.53 19.21 -26.30
N SER A 22 30.39 20.00 -27.37
CA SER A 22 29.10 20.57 -27.79
C SER A 22 28.14 19.51 -28.35
N ASN A 23 28.65 18.55 -29.11
CA ASN A 23 27.85 17.44 -29.63
C ASN A 23 27.40 16.45 -28.53
N ALA A 24 28.24 16.18 -27.53
CA ALA A 24 27.86 15.35 -26.37
C ALA A 24 26.78 16.01 -25.49
N SER A 25 26.87 17.32 -25.27
CA SER A 25 25.85 18.09 -24.52
C SER A 25 24.50 18.12 -25.26
N TYR A 26 24.52 18.31 -26.58
CA TYR A 26 23.31 18.34 -27.41
C TYR A 26 22.62 16.98 -27.56
N THR A 27 23.39 15.89 -27.70
CA THR A 27 22.85 14.52 -27.73
C THR A 27 22.27 14.11 -26.38
N SER A 28 22.93 14.46 -25.28
CA SER A 28 22.42 14.20 -23.93
C SER A 28 21.12 14.95 -23.63
N LEU A 29 21.00 16.22 -24.07
CA LEU A 29 19.76 16.99 -23.94
C LEU A 29 18.60 16.37 -24.74
N LYS A 30 18.87 15.85 -25.95
CA LYS A 30 17.86 15.11 -26.73
C LYS A 30 17.43 13.81 -26.06
N SER A 31 18.36 13.06 -25.46
CA SER A 31 18.06 11.83 -24.71
C SER A 31 17.20 12.11 -23.48
N VAL A 32 17.52 13.13 -22.69
CA VAL A 32 16.68 13.63 -21.58
C VAL A 32 15.29 14.01 -22.09
N THR A 33 15.24 14.65 -23.26
CA THR A 33 13.97 15.06 -23.87
C THR A 33 13.09 13.90 -24.27
N SER A 34 13.67 12.88 -24.88
CA SER A 34 12.94 11.67 -25.20
C SER A 34 12.45 10.95 -23.94
N PHE A 35 13.31 10.89 -22.92
CA PHE A 35 13.01 10.22 -21.65
C PHE A 35 11.87 10.89 -20.87
N CYS A 36 11.93 12.21 -20.67
CA CYS A 36 10.93 12.93 -19.89
C CYS A 36 9.54 12.98 -20.56
N LYS A 37 9.48 12.86 -21.90
CA LYS A 37 8.21 12.85 -22.64
C LYS A 37 7.30 11.67 -22.29
N SER A 38 7.85 10.56 -21.81
CA SER A 38 7.05 9.40 -21.39
C SER A 38 6.62 9.46 -19.93
N THR A 39 6.95 10.52 -19.20
CA THR A 39 6.58 10.68 -17.78
C THR A 39 5.27 11.47 -17.63
N PRO A 40 4.49 11.26 -16.56
CA PRO A 40 3.26 12.01 -16.28
C PRO A 40 3.46 13.52 -16.17
N TYR A 41 4.63 13.97 -15.72
CA TYR A 41 4.98 15.39 -15.59
C TYR A 41 6.30 15.71 -16.33
N PRO A 42 6.29 15.82 -17.67
CA PRO A 42 7.49 16.02 -18.46
C PRO A 42 8.31 17.23 -18.02
N ASP A 43 7.68 18.39 -17.83
CA ASP A 43 8.36 19.64 -17.45
C ASP A 43 9.12 19.52 -16.14
N VAL A 44 8.54 18.81 -15.16
CA VAL A 44 9.16 18.53 -13.86
C VAL A 44 10.36 17.61 -14.03
N CYS A 45 10.24 16.56 -14.85
CA CYS A 45 11.35 15.67 -15.19
C CYS A 45 12.50 16.44 -15.87
N PHE A 46 12.17 17.30 -16.84
CA PHE A 46 13.14 18.14 -17.56
C PHE A 46 13.94 19.04 -16.64
N GLN A 47 13.24 19.78 -15.76
CA GLN A 47 13.88 20.67 -14.81
C GLN A 47 14.81 19.92 -13.86
N SER A 48 14.40 18.73 -13.40
CA SER A 48 15.19 17.87 -12.51
C SER A 48 16.49 17.42 -13.18
N LEU A 49 16.41 16.90 -14.41
CA LEU A 49 17.55 16.30 -15.09
C LEU A 49 18.50 17.32 -15.75
N LYS A 50 18.00 18.49 -16.15
CA LYS A 50 18.82 19.55 -16.78
C LYS A 50 20.00 19.99 -15.91
N VAL A 51 19.82 20.01 -14.59
CA VAL A 51 20.87 20.42 -13.63
C VAL A 51 22.01 19.40 -13.57
N HIS A 52 21.68 18.10 -13.66
CA HIS A 52 22.64 17.01 -13.48
C HIS A 52 23.40 16.61 -14.76
N VAL A 53 22.83 16.86 -15.94
CA VAL A 53 23.37 16.42 -17.24
C VAL A 53 24.49 17.32 -17.79
N SER A 54 24.86 18.39 -17.06
CA SER A 54 26.01 19.24 -17.39
C SER A 54 27.38 18.54 -17.24
N ILE A 55 27.40 17.29 -16.77
CA ILE A 55 28.60 16.49 -16.51
C ILE A 55 28.43 15.16 -17.27
N ASN A 56 29.35 14.93 -18.21
CA ASN A 56 29.33 13.89 -19.24
C ASN A 56 29.11 12.44 -18.71
N ILE A 57 28.26 11.64 -19.39
CA ILE A 57 28.30 10.18 -19.69
C ILE A 57 26.97 9.82 -20.35
N ASN A 58 26.98 8.92 -21.34
CA ASN A 58 25.82 8.32 -22.03
C ASN A 58 24.81 7.77 -20.99
N PRO A 59 23.75 8.50 -20.63
CA PRO A 59 22.96 8.18 -19.44
C PRO A 59 22.00 7.03 -19.77
N ASN A 60 22.07 5.96 -18.97
CA ASN A 60 21.06 4.90 -19.00
C ASN A 60 19.88 5.28 -18.09
N ILE A 61 18.80 4.50 -18.18
CA ILE A 61 17.56 4.73 -17.43
C ILE A 61 17.78 4.78 -15.90
N ILE A 62 18.70 3.97 -15.38
CA ILE A 62 19.04 3.92 -13.94
C ILE A 62 19.64 5.26 -13.51
N THR A 63 20.56 5.85 -14.29
CA THR A 63 21.15 7.15 -13.96
C THR A 63 20.10 8.26 -13.93
N PHE A 64 19.15 8.29 -14.88
CA PHE A 64 18.06 9.26 -14.86
C PHE A 64 17.14 9.07 -13.66
N LEU A 65 16.79 7.82 -13.35
CA LEU A 65 15.94 7.51 -12.22
C LEU A 65 16.60 7.87 -10.88
N LEU A 66 17.89 7.58 -10.71
CA LEU A 66 18.63 7.97 -9.50
C LEU A 66 18.67 9.49 -9.30
N HIS A 67 18.90 10.26 -10.37
CA HIS A 67 18.83 11.72 -10.28
C HIS A 67 17.42 12.21 -9.95
N SER A 68 16.39 11.65 -10.60
CA SER A 68 15.00 12.02 -10.32
C SER A 68 14.60 11.69 -8.87
N LEU A 69 15.04 10.55 -8.33
CA LEU A 69 14.83 10.17 -6.93
C LEU A 69 15.53 11.15 -5.99
N GLN A 70 16.77 11.56 -6.31
CA GLN A 70 17.49 12.54 -5.49
C GLN A 70 16.79 13.90 -5.47
N THR A 71 16.23 14.34 -6.61
CA THR A 71 15.39 15.55 -6.66
C THR A 71 14.11 15.36 -5.85
N ALA A 72 13.43 14.21 -5.98
CA ALA A 72 12.22 13.92 -5.21
C ALA A 72 12.48 13.95 -3.70
N ILE A 73 13.60 13.39 -3.23
CA ILE A 73 14.03 13.45 -1.82
C ILE A 73 14.28 14.91 -1.39
N SER A 74 14.92 15.71 -2.23
CA SER A 74 15.18 17.12 -1.94
C SER A 74 13.89 17.94 -1.83
N GLU A 75 12.91 17.73 -2.73
CA GLU A 75 11.62 18.43 -2.66
C GLU A 75 10.78 17.92 -1.47
N ALA A 76 10.83 16.63 -1.17
CA ALA A 76 10.20 16.08 0.04
C ALA A 76 10.80 16.70 1.32
N GLY A 77 12.11 16.96 1.37
CA GLY A 77 12.74 17.67 2.47
C GLY A 77 12.12 19.06 2.75
N LYS A 78 11.76 19.80 1.69
CA LYS A 78 11.08 21.11 1.84
C LYS A 78 9.68 20.95 2.43
N VAL A 79 8.93 19.93 2.00
CA VAL A 79 7.61 19.60 2.54
C VAL A 79 7.71 19.20 4.01
N SER A 80 8.73 18.44 4.39
CA SER A 80 9.00 18.07 5.80
C SER A 80 9.19 19.31 6.67
N THR A 81 9.94 20.33 6.20
CA THR A 81 10.07 21.61 6.92
C THR A 81 8.73 22.31 7.08
N LEU A 82 7.91 22.39 6.02
CA LEU A 82 6.58 23.02 6.10
C LEU A 82 5.63 22.28 7.04
N LEU A 83 5.62 20.94 6.99
CA LEU A 83 4.77 20.13 7.87
C LEU A 83 5.20 20.25 9.35
N SER A 84 6.49 20.42 9.62
CA SER A 84 6.99 20.60 11.00
C SER A 84 6.49 21.89 11.65
N THR A 85 6.31 22.95 10.86
CA THR A 85 5.79 24.25 11.34
C THR A 85 4.27 24.35 11.24
N ALA A 86 3.64 23.59 10.34
CA ALA A 86 2.18 23.52 10.21
C ALA A 86 1.56 23.07 11.54
N GLY A 87 0.75 23.91 12.18
CA GLY A 87 0.13 23.63 13.49
C GLY A 87 0.87 24.17 14.72
N GLN A 88 2.10 24.71 14.57
CA GLN A 88 2.76 25.49 15.63
C GLN A 88 2.31 26.97 15.62
N HIS A 89 2.03 27.48 14.43
CA HIS A 89 1.29 28.71 14.20
C HIS A 89 -0.08 28.27 13.68
N SER A 90 -1.16 28.74 14.28
CA SER A 90 -2.56 28.35 14.05
C SER A 90 -3.10 28.71 12.64
N ASP A 91 -2.29 28.51 11.61
CA ASP A 91 -2.50 28.93 10.22
C ASP A 91 -3.13 27.84 9.35
N VAL A 92 -3.19 26.60 9.84
CA VAL A 92 -4.05 25.54 9.31
C VAL A 92 -5.00 25.11 10.42
N ILE A 93 -6.29 25.30 10.17
CA ILE A 93 -7.38 24.99 11.07
C ILE A 93 -7.91 23.61 10.68
N GLU A 94 -7.63 22.62 11.50
CA GLU A 94 -8.08 21.24 11.30
C GLU A 94 -9.56 21.12 11.68
N LYS A 95 -10.38 20.58 10.76
CA LYS A 95 -11.78 20.25 11.06
C LYS A 95 -11.89 18.86 11.70
N GLN A 96 -11.07 17.93 11.25
CA GLN A 96 -10.90 16.59 11.82
C GLN A 96 -9.59 16.50 12.58
N ARG A 97 -9.63 15.89 13.77
CA ARG A 97 -8.50 15.72 14.67
C ARG A 97 -7.40 14.90 14.01
N GLY A 98 -6.20 15.46 13.98
CA GLY A 98 -4.99 14.78 13.53
C GLY A 98 -4.74 14.82 12.03
N THR A 99 -5.45 15.67 11.27
CA THR A 99 -5.22 15.91 9.84
C THR A 99 -3.75 16.24 9.52
N ILE A 100 -3.15 17.19 10.24
CA ILE A 100 -1.74 17.57 10.06
C ILE A 100 -0.81 16.46 10.55
N GLN A 101 -1.19 15.75 11.60
CA GLN A 101 -0.43 14.63 12.12
C GLN A 101 -0.39 13.47 11.11
N ASP A 102 -1.49 13.20 10.41
CA ASP A 102 -1.57 12.22 9.31
C ASP A 102 -0.62 12.60 8.20
N CYS A 103 -0.69 13.85 7.73
CA CYS A 103 0.24 14.35 6.72
C CYS A 103 1.71 14.20 7.13
N ARG A 104 2.05 14.49 8.40
CA ARG A 104 3.42 14.33 8.90
C ARG A 104 3.87 12.88 8.89
N GLU A 105 3.07 11.97 9.43
CA GLU A 105 3.39 10.55 9.53
C GLU A 105 3.54 9.92 8.14
N LEU A 106 2.54 10.12 7.28
CA LEU A 106 2.51 9.64 5.90
C LEU A 106 3.69 10.19 5.09
N HIS A 107 4.03 11.47 5.27
CA HIS A 107 5.17 12.06 4.58
C HIS A 107 6.53 11.56 5.09
N GLN A 108 6.67 11.29 6.40
CA GLN A 108 7.87 10.65 6.94
C GLN A 108 8.08 9.26 6.35
N ILE A 109 7.01 8.47 6.22
CA ILE A 109 7.04 7.16 5.56
C ILE A 109 7.45 7.31 4.08
N THR A 110 6.93 8.32 3.37
CA THR A 110 7.35 8.64 2.00
C THR A 110 8.85 8.95 1.92
N VAL A 111 9.39 9.79 2.80
CA VAL A 111 10.82 10.15 2.77
C VAL A 111 11.69 8.90 2.95
N SER A 112 11.35 8.02 3.90
CA SER A 112 12.04 6.74 4.10
C SER A 112 11.93 5.84 2.85
N SER A 113 10.74 5.75 2.26
CA SER A 113 10.47 4.97 1.04
C SER A 113 11.29 5.44 -0.16
N LEU A 114 11.44 6.76 -0.34
CA LEU A 114 12.29 7.35 -1.39
C LEU A 114 13.77 7.01 -1.17
N GLN A 115 14.27 7.14 0.07
CA GLN A 115 15.65 6.80 0.41
C GLN A 115 15.95 5.31 0.18
N ARG A 116 15.03 4.41 0.57
CA ARG A 116 15.13 2.98 0.31
C ARG A 116 15.14 2.70 -1.19
N SER A 117 14.28 3.37 -1.96
CA SER A 117 14.21 3.23 -3.42
C SER A 117 15.53 3.54 -4.12
N VAL A 118 16.32 4.51 -3.63
CA VAL A 118 17.67 4.79 -4.17
C VAL A 118 18.57 3.56 -4.10
N SER A 119 18.61 2.87 -2.96
CA SER A 119 19.44 1.67 -2.79
C SER A 119 19.00 0.51 -3.69
N ARG A 120 17.67 0.38 -3.87
CA ARG A 120 17.03 -0.64 -4.70
C ARG A 120 17.32 -0.41 -6.18
N VAL A 121 17.10 0.81 -6.67
CA VAL A 121 17.39 1.20 -8.06
C VAL A 121 18.87 1.07 -8.39
N ARG A 122 19.77 1.47 -7.48
CA ARG A 122 21.23 1.38 -7.70
C ARG A 122 21.70 -0.06 -7.92
N SER A 123 21.02 -1.04 -7.35
CA SER A 123 21.38 -2.45 -7.54
C SER A 123 21.12 -2.95 -8.96
N GLY A 124 20.16 -2.36 -9.69
CA GLY A 124 19.73 -2.80 -11.02
C GLY A 124 19.06 -4.18 -11.07
N ASP A 125 18.87 -4.83 -9.92
CA ASP A 125 18.23 -6.13 -9.80
C ASP A 125 16.72 -6.03 -10.00
N SER A 126 16.14 -6.91 -10.83
CA SER A 126 14.72 -6.83 -11.21
C SER A 126 13.79 -6.87 -10.00
N GLN A 127 14.15 -7.65 -8.98
CA GLN A 127 13.33 -7.80 -7.80
C GLN A 127 13.39 -6.58 -6.90
N LYS A 128 14.60 -6.06 -6.69
CA LYS A 128 14.76 -4.78 -5.98
C LYS A 128 14.03 -3.64 -6.72
N LEU A 129 13.91 -3.68 -8.04
CA LEU A 129 13.09 -2.70 -8.76
C LEU A 129 11.60 -2.84 -8.45
N LYS A 130 11.08 -4.06 -8.22
CA LYS A 130 9.71 -4.27 -7.73
C LYS A 130 9.51 -3.65 -6.34
N ASP A 131 10.47 -3.82 -5.42
CA ASP A 131 10.43 -3.14 -4.10
C ASP A 131 10.37 -1.61 -4.26
N ALA A 132 11.21 -1.03 -5.11
CA ALA A 132 11.21 0.41 -5.36
C ALA A 132 9.86 0.88 -5.91
N ARG A 133 9.21 0.07 -6.77
CA ARG A 133 7.86 0.33 -7.28
C ARG A 133 6.81 0.31 -6.17
N ALA A 134 6.86 -0.66 -5.27
CA ALA A 134 5.96 -0.75 -4.12
C ALA A 134 6.12 0.49 -3.21
N PHE A 135 7.35 0.88 -2.92
CA PHE A 135 7.68 2.06 -2.10
C PHE A 135 7.17 3.37 -2.72
N LEU A 136 7.33 3.53 -4.03
CA LEU A 136 6.86 4.73 -4.74
C LEU A 136 5.33 4.76 -4.88
N SER A 137 4.69 3.61 -5.09
CA SER A 137 3.21 3.50 -5.12
C SER A 137 2.61 3.86 -3.74
N ALA A 138 3.19 3.32 -2.66
CA ALA A 138 2.80 3.69 -1.31
C ALA A 138 3.02 5.18 -1.01
N SER A 139 4.10 5.78 -1.54
CA SER A 139 4.34 7.22 -1.42
C SER A 139 3.23 8.05 -2.08
N LEU A 140 2.78 7.67 -3.28
CA LEU A 140 1.66 8.36 -3.94
C LEU A 140 0.35 8.19 -3.16
N THR A 141 0.12 7.02 -2.57
CA THR A 141 -1.03 6.77 -1.69
C THR A 141 -0.99 7.68 -0.46
N ASN A 142 0.16 7.78 0.21
CA ASN A 142 0.39 8.66 1.36
C ASN A 142 0.06 10.13 1.04
N LYS A 143 0.39 10.59 -0.18
CA LYS A 143 0.01 11.92 -0.67
C LYS A 143 -1.50 12.07 -0.77
N VAL A 144 -2.20 11.10 -1.37
CA VAL A 144 -3.67 11.17 -1.54
C VAL A 144 -4.36 11.29 -0.18
N THR A 145 -4.07 10.40 0.76
CA THR A 145 -4.67 10.41 2.10
C THR A 145 -4.41 11.72 2.85
N CYS A 146 -3.19 12.26 2.77
CA CYS A 146 -2.87 13.56 3.37
C CYS A 146 -3.69 14.71 2.74
N LEU A 147 -3.83 14.73 1.40
CA LEU A 147 -4.59 15.78 0.72
C LEU A 147 -6.09 15.69 1.03
N GLU A 148 -6.66 14.49 1.10
CA GLU A 148 -8.07 14.29 1.47
C GLU A 148 -8.38 14.76 2.89
N GLY A 149 -7.48 14.50 3.85
CA GLY A 149 -7.60 15.08 5.19
C GLY A 149 -7.58 16.61 5.14
N LEU A 150 -6.65 17.19 4.37
CA LEU A 150 -6.52 18.64 4.19
C LEU A 150 -7.71 19.28 3.46
N ASP A 151 -8.47 18.56 2.65
CA ASP A 151 -9.65 19.09 1.96
C ASP A 151 -10.65 19.69 2.95
N SER A 152 -10.83 19.02 4.09
CA SER A 152 -11.72 19.48 5.17
C SER A 152 -11.14 20.63 6.02
N ALA A 153 -9.83 20.86 5.97
CA ALA A 153 -9.14 21.89 6.75
C ALA A 153 -9.29 23.29 6.12
N ALA A 154 -8.99 24.33 6.91
CA ALA A 154 -9.04 25.73 6.50
C ALA A 154 -7.77 26.50 6.91
N GLY A 155 -7.68 27.79 6.57
CA GLY A 155 -6.61 28.69 7.03
C GLY A 155 -5.65 29.17 5.93
N PRO A 156 -4.93 30.28 6.17
CA PRO A 156 -4.14 30.98 5.15
C PRO A 156 -2.95 30.16 4.62
N SER A 157 -2.41 29.23 5.41
CA SER A 157 -1.24 28.42 5.02
C SER A 157 -1.62 27.13 4.27
N LYS A 158 -2.90 26.72 4.28
CA LYS A 158 -3.38 25.51 3.58
C LYS A 158 -3.01 25.52 2.09
N PRO A 159 -3.27 26.58 1.29
CA PRO A 159 -2.95 26.57 -0.13
C PRO A 159 -1.46 26.39 -0.40
N THR A 160 -0.60 27.04 0.38
CA THR A 160 0.86 26.90 0.28
C THR A 160 1.28 25.46 0.57
N LEU A 161 0.78 24.88 1.65
CA LEU A 161 1.09 23.49 2.02
C LEU A 161 0.64 22.50 0.95
N VAL A 162 -0.61 22.60 0.48
CA VAL A 162 -1.17 21.75 -0.57
C VAL A 162 -0.34 21.86 -1.86
N ASN A 163 -0.03 23.09 -2.29
CA ASN A 163 0.77 23.31 -3.49
C ASN A 163 2.18 22.73 -3.37
N SER A 164 2.83 22.87 -2.21
CA SER A 164 4.15 22.28 -1.96
C SER A 164 4.12 20.76 -1.97
N ILE A 165 3.11 20.13 -1.35
CA ILE A 165 2.90 18.67 -1.40
C ILE A 165 2.71 18.23 -2.85
N VAL A 166 1.74 18.82 -3.56
CA VAL A 166 1.45 18.46 -4.96
C VAL A 166 2.70 18.61 -5.84
N ALA A 167 3.46 19.70 -5.69
CA ALA A 167 4.68 19.92 -6.45
C ALA A 167 5.75 18.85 -6.17
N ALA A 168 6.01 18.52 -4.92
CA ALA A 168 7.01 17.52 -4.55
C ALA A 168 6.65 16.12 -5.09
N TYR A 169 5.38 15.71 -4.97
CA TYR A 169 4.94 14.37 -5.38
C TYR A 169 4.83 14.19 -6.91
N LYS A 170 4.89 15.27 -7.72
CA LYS A 170 5.10 15.13 -9.18
C LYS A 170 6.43 14.44 -9.51
N HIS A 171 7.48 14.71 -8.73
CA HIS A 171 8.77 14.02 -8.91
C HIS A 171 8.67 12.53 -8.57
N VAL A 172 7.90 12.18 -7.53
CA VAL A 172 7.65 10.79 -7.13
C VAL A 172 6.89 10.04 -8.24
N SER A 173 5.84 10.65 -8.80
CA SER A 173 5.08 10.08 -9.91
C SER A 173 5.94 9.86 -11.16
N ASN A 174 6.80 10.82 -11.52
CA ASN A 174 7.76 10.61 -12.60
C ASN A 174 8.71 9.44 -12.32
N CYS A 175 9.22 9.31 -11.08
CA CYS A 175 10.09 8.17 -10.71
C CYS A 175 9.35 6.84 -10.87
N LEU A 176 8.09 6.76 -10.46
CA LEU A 176 7.28 5.55 -10.57
C LEU A 176 7.04 5.16 -12.04
N SER A 177 6.65 6.12 -12.89
CA SER A 177 6.35 5.88 -14.30
C SER A 177 7.54 5.34 -15.13
N VAL A 178 8.75 5.65 -14.67
CA VAL A 178 10.01 5.25 -15.33
C VAL A 178 10.40 3.81 -14.99
N LEU A 179 10.05 3.36 -13.78
CA LEU A 179 10.27 1.96 -13.42
C LEU A 179 9.38 1.12 -14.34
N SER A 180 10.01 0.27 -15.15
CA SER A 180 9.28 -0.59 -16.10
C SER A 180 8.16 -1.31 -15.37
N LYS A 181 6.94 -1.23 -15.89
CA LYS A 181 5.87 -2.14 -15.49
C LYS A 181 6.40 -3.56 -15.75
N SER A 182 6.39 -4.41 -14.73
CA SER A 182 6.72 -5.82 -14.91
C SER A 182 5.85 -6.34 -16.05
N THR A 183 6.47 -6.79 -17.14
CA THR A 183 5.71 -7.50 -18.18
C THR A 183 5.41 -8.89 -17.63
N PRO A 184 4.16 -9.39 -17.73
CA PRO A 184 3.83 -10.75 -17.33
C PRO A 184 4.81 -11.72 -18.00
N GLN A 185 5.56 -12.50 -17.21
CA GLN A 185 6.37 -13.56 -17.78
C GLN A 185 5.44 -14.65 -18.29
N LYS A 186 5.38 -14.80 -19.62
CA LYS A 186 4.71 -15.94 -20.24
C LYS A 186 5.58 -17.19 -20.06
N GLY A 187 5.28 -18.02 -19.06
CA GLY A 187 5.79 -19.38 -18.98
C GLY A 187 6.01 -19.91 -17.56
N PRO A 188 6.08 -21.24 -17.38
CA PRO A 188 6.29 -21.84 -16.07
C PRO A 188 7.71 -21.52 -15.58
N ILE A 189 7.81 -20.77 -14.47
CA ILE A 189 9.08 -20.39 -13.88
C ILE A 189 9.67 -21.60 -13.16
N ASN A 190 10.85 -22.05 -13.61
CA ASN A 190 11.66 -23.02 -12.87
C ASN A 190 12.09 -22.41 -11.53
N ARG A 191 11.56 -22.97 -10.44
CA ARG A 191 11.87 -22.63 -9.04
C ARG A 191 13.38 -22.47 -8.83
N ARG A 192 13.82 -21.27 -8.46
CA ARG A 192 15.06 -21.09 -7.69
C ARG A 192 14.67 -20.88 -6.24
N LEU A 193 14.86 -21.92 -5.43
CA LEU A 193 14.79 -21.82 -3.98
C LEU A 193 15.91 -20.85 -3.54
N MET A 194 15.59 -19.58 -3.38
CA MET A 194 16.50 -18.60 -2.79
C MET A 194 16.40 -18.74 -1.28
N GLY A 195 17.56 -18.86 -0.63
CA GLY A 195 17.65 -19.13 0.80
C GLY A 195 16.85 -18.11 1.61
N ALA A 196 16.14 -18.62 2.62
CA ALA A 196 15.36 -17.81 3.53
C ALA A 196 16.20 -16.64 4.09
N PRO A 197 15.65 -15.43 4.19
CA PRO A 197 16.40 -14.29 4.70
C PRO A 197 16.89 -14.58 6.14
N ALA A 198 18.01 -13.99 6.57
CA ALA A 198 18.70 -14.38 7.80
C ALA A 198 17.82 -14.37 9.08
N TRP A 199 16.73 -13.60 9.08
CA TRP A 199 15.74 -13.50 10.15
C TRP A 199 14.71 -14.65 10.16
N ALA A 200 14.60 -15.45 9.09
CA ALA A 200 13.71 -16.60 8.96
C ALA A 200 14.15 -17.82 9.81
N SER A 201 15.23 -17.69 10.58
CA SER A 201 15.84 -18.76 11.38
C SER A 201 14.96 -19.29 12.53
N ARG A 202 13.73 -18.79 12.73
CA ARG A 202 12.89 -19.09 13.90
C ARG A 202 11.52 -19.64 13.50
N ARG A 203 11.35 -20.97 13.59
CA ARG A 203 10.12 -21.78 13.33
C ARG A 203 9.00 -21.57 14.38
N ILE A 204 8.70 -20.33 14.76
CA ILE A 204 7.86 -20.06 15.94
C ILE A 204 6.35 -20.11 15.64
N LEU A 205 5.93 -20.03 14.37
CA LEU A 205 4.52 -19.90 13.99
C LEU A 205 3.86 -21.23 13.55
N GLN A 206 4.59 -22.37 13.61
CA GLN A 206 4.08 -23.71 13.34
C GLN A 206 3.70 -24.43 14.65
N SER A 207 2.41 -24.40 14.99
CA SER A 207 1.71 -25.27 15.96
C SER A 207 1.93 -25.08 17.46
N SER A 208 0.81 -25.25 18.17
CA SER A 208 0.57 -25.23 19.60
C SER A 208 1.17 -26.47 20.29
N GLY A 209 2.46 -26.43 20.63
CA GLY A 209 3.08 -27.56 21.33
C GLY A 209 4.54 -27.40 21.74
N ASP A 210 5.30 -26.50 21.13
CA ASP A 210 6.66 -26.20 21.57
C ASP A 210 6.64 -25.05 22.57
N GLU A 211 7.02 -25.37 23.81
CA GLU A 211 7.12 -24.45 24.95
C GLU A 211 8.05 -23.28 24.57
N TYR A 212 7.47 -22.11 24.33
CA TYR A 212 8.17 -20.86 23.99
C TYR A 212 9.26 -20.57 25.03
N ASP A 213 10.39 -20.00 24.62
CA ASP A 213 11.27 -19.36 25.60
C ASP A 213 10.52 -18.13 26.17
N PRO A 214 10.06 -18.16 27.43
CA PRO A 214 9.27 -17.08 27.99
C PRO A 214 10.05 -15.77 28.11
N SER A 215 11.39 -15.82 27.98
CA SER A 215 12.25 -14.64 28.02
C SER A 215 12.30 -13.85 26.71
N GLU A 216 11.76 -14.40 25.61
CA GLU A 216 11.77 -13.78 24.28
C GLU A 216 10.38 -13.29 23.82
N VAL A 217 9.34 -13.48 24.64
CA VAL A 217 7.94 -13.10 24.33
C VAL A 217 7.46 -12.03 25.30
N LEU A 218 6.85 -10.96 24.77
CA LEU A 218 6.19 -9.94 25.58
C LEU A 218 4.74 -10.37 25.80
N THR A 219 4.42 -10.85 27.00
CA THR A 219 3.06 -11.30 27.34
C THR A 219 2.22 -10.13 27.84
N VAL A 220 1.04 -9.95 27.25
CA VAL A 220 0.05 -8.96 27.63
C VAL A 220 -1.17 -9.68 28.22
N ALA A 221 -1.50 -9.44 29.48
CA ALA A 221 -2.67 -10.04 30.13
C ALA A 221 -3.42 -9.00 30.95
N ALA A 222 -4.71 -8.81 30.65
CA ALA A 222 -5.54 -7.80 31.31
C ALA A 222 -5.70 -8.04 32.83
N ASP A 223 -5.55 -9.29 33.27
CA ASP A 223 -5.61 -9.71 34.68
C ASP A 223 -4.31 -9.46 35.48
N GLY A 224 -3.26 -8.95 34.82
CA GLY A 224 -1.96 -8.68 35.43
C GLY A 224 -1.03 -9.89 35.55
N THR A 225 -1.38 -11.04 34.95
CA THR A 225 -0.52 -12.25 34.96
C THR A 225 0.62 -12.21 33.92
N GLY A 226 0.58 -11.26 32.99
CA GLY A 226 1.59 -11.04 31.94
C GLY A 226 2.69 -10.04 32.33
N ASN A 227 3.56 -9.72 31.39
CA ASN A 227 4.56 -8.65 31.54
C ASN A 227 3.94 -7.26 31.49
N PHE A 228 2.85 -7.10 30.72
CA PHE A 228 2.09 -5.87 30.55
C PHE A 228 0.59 -6.13 30.70
N THR A 229 -0.17 -5.08 31.03
CA THR A 229 -1.64 -5.11 31.06
C THR A 229 -2.28 -4.52 29.81
N THR A 230 -1.50 -3.78 29.00
CA THR A 230 -1.96 -3.17 27.74
C THR A 230 -1.04 -3.56 26.58
N VAL A 231 -1.60 -3.59 25.38
CA VAL A 231 -0.87 -3.88 24.14
C VAL A 231 0.05 -2.70 23.80
N THR A 232 -0.41 -1.47 24.01
CA THR A 232 0.37 -0.25 23.81
C THR A 232 1.67 -0.24 24.62
N ASP A 233 1.65 -0.67 25.88
CA ASP A 233 2.86 -0.71 26.71
C ASP A 233 3.88 -1.74 26.20
N ALA A 234 3.43 -2.90 25.73
CA ALA A 234 4.29 -3.92 25.14
C ALA A 234 4.97 -3.41 23.85
N ILE A 235 4.22 -2.71 22.98
CA ILE A 235 4.79 -2.07 21.78
C ILE A 235 5.81 -1.02 22.15
N ASN A 236 5.49 -0.15 23.13
CA ASN A 236 6.39 0.90 23.58
C ASN A 236 7.72 0.31 24.10
N PHE A 237 7.65 -0.82 24.81
CA PHE A 237 8.81 -1.56 25.30
C PHE A 237 9.64 -2.22 24.19
N ALA A 238 9.00 -2.73 23.13
CA ALA A 238 9.69 -3.42 22.03
C ALA A 238 10.82 -2.56 21.41
N PRO A 239 11.94 -3.16 20.99
CA PRO A 239 13.04 -2.40 20.39
C PRO A 239 12.65 -1.74 19.07
N ASN A 240 13.23 -0.57 18.78
CA ASN A 240 13.03 0.11 17.51
C ASN A 240 13.94 -0.47 16.43
N ASN A 241 13.43 -0.57 15.19
CA ASN A 241 14.12 -1.05 14.00
C ASN A 241 14.77 -2.44 14.20
N SER A 242 14.07 -3.32 14.91
CA SER A 242 14.51 -4.70 15.11
C SER A 242 14.57 -5.44 13.79
N ASN A 243 15.67 -6.16 13.55
CA ASN A 243 15.76 -7.14 12.45
C ASN A 243 15.13 -8.49 12.83
N ASP A 244 14.91 -8.71 14.13
CA ASP A 244 14.30 -9.94 14.66
C ASP A 244 12.80 -9.72 14.93
N ARG A 245 12.03 -10.81 14.86
CA ARG A 245 10.62 -10.82 15.24
C ARG A 245 10.46 -10.56 16.73
N ILE A 246 9.57 -9.62 17.08
CA ILE A 246 9.19 -9.35 18.46
C ILE A 246 7.76 -9.84 18.67
N ILE A 247 7.61 -10.92 19.41
CA ILE A 247 6.31 -11.54 19.66
C ILE A 247 5.66 -10.86 20.87
N ILE A 248 4.50 -10.29 20.63
CA ILE A 248 3.59 -9.77 21.65
C ILE A 248 2.43 -10.76 21.73
N TYR A 249 2.45 -11.59 22.76
CA TYR A 249 1.43 -12.59 23.03
C TYR A 249 0.32 -11.96 23.89
N VAL A 250 -0.86 -11.81 23.32
CA VAL A 250 -2.01 -11.13 23.93
C VAL A 250 -2.98 -12.18 24.41
N ARG A 251 -3.09 -12.36 25.73
CA ARG A 251 -3.95 -13.38 26.31
C ARG A 251 -5.43 -13.08 26.05
N GLU A 252 -6.30 -14.05 26.32
CA GLU A 252 -7.75 -13.85 26.28
C GLU A 252 -8.19 -12.62 27.09
N GLY A 253 -9.15 -11.88 26.55
CA GLY A 253 -9.64 -10.65 27.16
C GLY A 253 -10.05 -9.59 26.15
N VAL A 254 -10.65 -8.52 26.67
CA VAL A 254 -11.06 -7.35 25.91
C VAL A 254 -10.16 -6.17 26.28
N TYR A 255 -9.35 -5.74 25.33
CA TYR A 255 -8.39 -4.65 25.45
C TYR A 255 -8.98 -3.39 24.80
N GLU A 256 -9.56 -2.51 25.63
CA GLU A 256 -10.18 -1.26 25.17
C GLU A 256 -9.12 -0.15 24.98
N GLU A 257 -8.41 -0.20 23.86
CA GLU A 257 -7.36 0.77 23.53
C GLU A 257 -7.25 1.02 22.02
N ASN A 258 -6.78 2.22 21.65
CA ASN A 258 -6.38 2.52 20.28
C ASN A 258 -4.86 2.33 20.16
N VAL A 259 -4.45 1.30 19.44
CA VAL A 259 -3.05 0.85 19.31
C VAL A 259 -2.41 1.46 18.06
N ASP A 260 -1.21 2.01 18.20
CA ASP A 260 -0.39 2.52 17.09
C ASP A 260 0.96 1.79 17.07
N ILE A 261 1.29 1.14 15.95
CA ILE A 261 2.58 0.53 15.68
C ILE A 261 3.31 1.44 14.66
N PRO A 262 4.12 2.40 15.13
CA PRO A 262 4.74 3.38 14.26
C PRO A 262 5.79 2.72 13.35
N SER A 263 6.19 3.42 12.28
CA SER A 263 7.08 2.88 11.24
C SER A 263 8.47 2.41 11.71
N HIS A 264 8.91 2.87 12.89
CA HIS A 264 10.17 2.44 13.49
C HIS A 264 10.03 1.21 14.41
N LYS A 265 8.82 0.66 14.61
CA LYS A 265 8.56 -0.59 15.33
C LYS A 265 8.38 -1.72 14.31
N THR A 266 9.48 -2.20 13.75
CA THR A 266 9.50 -3.24 12.70
C THR A 266 9.38 -4.64 13.29
N ASN A 267 8.86 -5.59 12.49
CA ASN A 267 8.79 -7.02 12.80
C ASN A 267 8.01 -7.36 14.09
N ILE A 268 7.00 -6.55 14.44
CA ILE A 268 6.06 -6.87 15.53
C ILE A 268 5.14 -8.00 15.10
N VAL A 269 4.95 -8.99 15.98
CA VAL A 269 4.02 -10.10 15.80
C VAL A 269 2.99 -10.06 16.92
N PHE A 270 1.71 -9.97 16.58
CA PHE A 270 0.61 -10.22 17.50
C PHE A 270 0.19 -11.68 17.43
N LEU A 271 0.13 -12.32 18.60
CA LEU A 271 -0.37 -13.68 18.76
C LEU A 271 -1.44 -13.66 19.85
N GLY A 272 -2.69 -13.95 19.53
CA GLY A 272 -3.76 -14.07 20.51
C GLY A 272 -3.97 -15.50 21.02
N ASP A 273 -4.85 -15.67 22.01
CA ASP A 273 -5.31 -16.99 22.49
C ASP A 273 -6.37 -17.62 21.59
N GLY A 274 -6.93 -16.85 20.67
CA GLY A 274 -8.03 -17.20 19.80
C GLY A 274 -8.78 -15.94 19.37
N SER A 275 -9.19 -15.84 18.12
CA SER A 275 -9.94 -14.68 17.64
C SER A 275 -11.31 -14.55 18.32
N ASP A 276 -11.87 -15.64 18.85
CA ASP A 276 -13.12 -15.67 19.59
C ASP A 276 -12.99 -15.20 21.05
N VAL A 277 -11.77 -15.05 21.59
CA VAL A 277 -11.52 -14.71 23.00
C VAL A 277 -10.57 -13.54 23.23
N THR A 278 -9.72 -13.17 22.27
CA THR A 278 -8.79 -12.04 22.37
C THR A 278 -9.24 -10.88 21.48
N PHE A 279 -9.62 -9.74 22.07
CA PHE A 279 -10.15 -8.58 21.37
C PHE A 279 -9.36 -7.31 21.65
N ILE A 280 -8.93 -6.59 20.61
CA ILE A 280 -8.52 -5.18 20.72
C ILE A 280 -9.65 -4.33 20.15
N THR A 281 -10.29 -3.52 20.99
CA THR A 281 -11.50 -2.78 20.64
C THR A 281 -11.36 -1.28 20.86
N GLY A 282 -11.95 -0.51 19.94
CA GLY A 282 -11.98 0.95 19.94
C GLY A 282 -13.25 1.47 19.30
N SER A 283 -13.48 2.78 19.36
CA SER A 283 -14.72 3.39 18.84
C SER A 283 -14.52 4.78 18.25
N ARG A 284 -13.32 5.07 17.72
CA ARG A 284 -13.07 6.35 17.04
C ARG A 284 -13.78 6.34 15.69
N SER A 285 -14.32 7.49 15.30
CA SER A 285 -15.10 7.64 14.07
C SER A 285 -14.99 9.04 13.48
N VAL A 286 -15.36 9.17 12.20
CA VAL A 286 -15.43 10.47 11.51
C VAL A 286 -16.48 11.39 12.14
N VAL A 287 -17.64 10.86 12.54
CA VAL A 287 -18.69 11.65 13.20
C VAL A 287 -18.19 12.26 14.52
N ASP A 288 -17.34 11.55 15.27
CA ASP A 288 -16.77 12.04 16.52
C ASP A 288 -15.55 12.97 16.30
N GLY A 289 -15.29 13.34 15.04
CA GLY A 289 -14.30 14.33 14.63
C GLY A 289 -12.91 13.78 14.36
N TRP A 290 -12.73 12.47 14.24
CA TRP A 290 -11.45 11.89 13.78
C TRP A 290 -11.38 11.89 12.25
N THR A 291 -10.17 11.84 11.69
CA THR A 291 -10.01 11.44 10.28
C THR A 291 -10.29 9.95 10.15
N THR A 292 -10.69 9.48 8.95
CA THR A 292 -10.79 8.03 8.69
C THR A 292 -9.47 7.32 9.02
N PHE A 293 -8.34 7.91 8.64
CA PHE A 293 -7.00 7.36 8.92
C PHE A 293 -6.71 7.15 10.41
N ARG A 294 -7.11 8.10 11.29
CA ARG A 294 -6.93 7.98 12.75
C ARG A 294 -8.10 7.36 13.50
N SER A 295 -9.16 6.99 12.81
CA SER A 295 -10.28 6.25 13.40
C SER A 295 -9.92 4.79 13.73
N ALA A 296 -8.82 4.28 13.17
CA ALA A 296 -8.33 2.92 13.38
C ALA A 296 -8.22 2.55 14.87
N THR A 297 -8.83 1.42 15.24
CA THR A 297 -8.57 0.77 16.54
C THR A 297 -7.12 0.30 16.61
N VAL A 298 -6.65 -0.41 15.58
CA VAL A 298 -5.23 -0.78 15.43
C VAL A 298 -4.68 -0.18 14.15
N ALA A 299 -3.62 0.62 14.29
CA ALA A 299 -2.91 1.29 13.21
C ALA A 299 -1.50 0.73 13.07
N VAL A 300 -1.17 0.19 11.90
CA VAL A 300 0.11 -0.46 11.62
C VAL A 300 0.88 0.27 10.53
N SER A 301 2.00 0.87 10.92
CA SER A 301 2.96 1.54 10.03
C SER A 301 4.34 0.84 9.99
N GLY A 302 4.60 -0.10 10.91
CA GLY A 302 5.85 -0.87 11.00
C GLY A 302 5.91 -2.07 10.05
N GLU A 303 6.95 -2.12 9.21
CA GLU A 303 7.20 -3.20 8.23
C GLU A 303 7.33 -4.58 8.89
N GLY A 304 6.86 -5.62 8.19
CA GLY A 304 6.98 -7.02 8.64
C GLY A 304 5.99 -7.39 9.75
N PHE A 305 4.92 -6.62 9.92
CA PHE A 305 3.89 -6.90 10.92
C PHE A 305 3.17 -8.21 10.63
N LEU A 306 3.01 -9.03 11.67
CA LEU A 306 2.21 -10.25 11.60
C LEU A 306 1.14 -10.24 12.69
N ALA A 307 -0.04 -10.78 12.39
CA ALA A 307 -1.08 -11.00 13.39
C ALA A 307 -1.71 -12.39 13.22
N ARG A 308 -2.00 -13.05 14.34
CA ARG A 308 -2.67 -14.34 14.36
C ARG A 308 -3.59 -14.53 15.56
N ASP A 309 -4.71 -15.23 15.34
CA ASP A 309 -5.62 -15.73 16.38
C ASP A 309 -6.12 -14.59 17.31
N ILE A 310 -6.48 -13.43 16.73
CA ILE A 310 -6.90 -12.21 17.46
C ILE A 310 -7.97 -11.42 16.70
N THR A 311 -8.86 -10.74 17.43
CA THR A 311 -9.88 -9.85 16.86
C THR A 311 -9.50 -8.37 16.97
N PHE A 312 -9.67 -7.65 15.86
CA PHE A 312 -9.60 -6.18 15.80
C PHE A 312 -11.01 -5.62 15.57
N GLU A 313 -11.50 -4.79 16.49
CA GLU A 313 -12.88 -4.29 16.45
C GLU A 313 -12.95 -2.76 16.51
N ASN A 314 -13.80 -2.17 15.65
CA ASN A 314 -14.33 -0.84 15.89
C ASN A 314 -15.83 -0.89 16.17
N ARG A 315 -16.19 -0.60 17.42
CA ARG A 315 -17.57 -0.69 17.94
C ARG A 315 -18.37 0.62 17.81
N ALA A 316 -17.93 1.57 16.98
CA ALA A 316 -18.59 2.87 16.85
C ALA A 316 -20.05 2.77 16.35
N GLY A 317 -20.36 1.81 15.48
CA GLY A 317 -21.70 1.62 14.91
C GLY A 317 -21.90 2.31 13.55
N PRO A 318 -22.92 1.91 12.77
CA PRO A 318 -23.13 2.41 11.41
C PRO A 318 -23.56 3.89 11.36
N GLU A 319 -24.15 4.41 12.43
CA GLU A 319 -24.52 5.82 12.58
C GLU A 319 -23.31 6.76 12.73
N LYS A 320 -22.13 6.20 13.01
CA LYS A 320 -20.88 6.94 13.16
C LYS A 320 -20.09 7.08 11.86
N HIS A 321 -20.63 6.58 10.76
CA HIS A 321 -20.00 6.56 9.44
C HIS A 321 -18.62 5.87 9.50
N GLN A 322 -17.59 6.42 8.84
CA GLN A 322 -16.27 5.80 8.74
C GLN A 322 -15.65 5.57 10.12
N ALA A 323 -15.35 4.30 10.43
CA ALA A 323 -14.80 3.89 11.71
C ALA A 323 -13.96 2.61 11.52
N VAL A 324 -12.64 2.79 11.38
CA VAL A 324 -11.71 1.73 11.00
C VAL A 324 -11.39 0.83 12.20
N ALA A 325 -11.42 -0.49 12.00
CA ALA A 325 -10.97 -1.48 12.98
C ALA A 325 -9.47 -1.73 12.85
N LEU A 326 -9.01 -2.04 11.64
CA LEU A 326 -7.59 -2.28 11.33
C LEU A 326 -7.16 -1.43 10.14
N ARG A 327 -6.05 -0.69 10.31
CA ARG A 327 -5.36 -0.01 9.21
C ARG A 327 -3.95 -0.55 9.09
N ILE A 328 -3.55 -0.91 7.87
CA ILE A 328 -2.17 -1.29 7.57
C ILE A 328 -1.61 -0.43 6.42
N ASN A 329 -0.51 0.26 6.68
CA ASN A 329 0.35 0.94 5.70
C ASN A 329 1.82 0.56 5.93
N ALA A 330 2.04 -0.75 6.08
CA ALA A 330 3.33 -1.38 6.26
C ALA A 330 3.56 -2.41 5.16
N ASP A 331 4.79 -2.51 4.67
CA ASP A 331 5.15 -3.52 3.68
C ASP A 331 5.36 -4.88 4.34
N LEU A 332 5.09 -5.95 3.58
CA LEU A 332 5.27 -7.33 3.99
C LEU A 332 4.48 -7.69 5.26
N ALA A 333 3.25 -7.18 5.36
CA ALA A 333 2.36 -7.45 6.47
C ALA A 333 1.45 -8.65 6.17
N ALA A 334 1.30 -9.58 7.12
CA ALA A 334 0.38 -10.72 6.97
C ALA A 334 -0.51 -10.93 8.20
N VAL A 335 -1.76 -11.30 7.95
CA VAL A 335 -2.80 -11.51 8.97
C VAL A 335 -3.42 -12.89 8.75
N TYR A 336 -3.43 -13.75 9.77
CA TYR A 336 -3.86 -15.14 9.64
C TYR A 336 -4.80 -15.56 10.78
N LYS A 337 -6.00 -16.07 10.48
CA LYS A 337 -6.98 -16.46 11.51
C LYS A 337 -7.34 -15.31 12.47
N CYS A 338 -7.46 -14.11 11.91
CA CYS A 338 -7.97 -12.96 12.65
C CYS A 338 -9.40 -12.66 12.25
N THR A 339 -10.11 -11.99 13.15
CA THR A 339 -11.41 -11.41 12.84
C THR A 339 -11.29 -9.89 12.83
N ILE A 340 -11.83 -9.24 11.81
CA ILE A 340 -11.84 -7.78 11.68
C ILE A 340 -13.29 -7.32 11.63
N LEU A 341 -13.72 -6.62 12.68
CA LEU A 341 -15.12 -6.29 12.95
C LEU A 341 -15.38 -4.78 12.88
N GLY A 342 -16.33 -4.38 12.05
CA GLY A 342 -16.82 -3.01 12.00
C GLY A 342 -18.14 -2.89 11.23
N TYR A 343 -18.37 -1.67 10.72
CA TYR A 343 -19.46 -1.33 9.81
C TYR A 343 -18.87 -0.66 8.56
N GLN A 344 -18.94 0.67 8.46
CA GLN A 344 -18.36 1.43 7.36
C GLN A 344 -16.85 1.59 7.55
N ASP A 345 -16.09 1.35 6.48
CA ASP A 345 -14.62 1.48 6.44
C ASP A 345 -13.89 0.55 7.44
N THR A 346 -14.32 -0.71 7.57
CA THR A 346 -13.80 -1.64 8.59
C THR A 346 -12.29 -1.93 8.48
N LEU A 347 -11.82 -2.34 7.29
CA LEU A 347 -10.44 -2.72 7.03
C LEU A 347 -9.81 -1.77 6.02
N TYR A 348 -8.85 -0.97 6.50
CA TYR A 348 -8.11 -0.04 5.66
C TYR A 348 -6.77 -0.66 5.21
N VAL A 349 -6.80 -1.34 4.06
CA VAL A 349 -5.62 -1.82 3.33
C VAL A 349 -4.93 -0.65 2.63
N HIS A 350 -4.38 0.26 3.43
CA HIS A 350 -3.98 1.59 2.98
C HIS A 350 -2.90 1.53 1.90
N SER A 351 -1.72 0.96 2.15
CA SER A 351 -0.62 0.91 1.18
C SER A 351 0.36 -0.25 1.39
N PHE A 352 1.30 -0.42 0.46
CA PHE A 352 2.31 -1.50 0.40
C PHE A 352 1.73 -2.90 0.15
N ARG A 353 2.56 -3.95 0.25
CA ARG A 353 2.17 -5.35 0.04
C ARG A 353 1.62 -5.97 1.32
N GLN A 354 0.46 -6.61 1.22
CA GLN A 354 -0.24 -7.21 2.36
C GLN A 354 -0.85 -8.57 1.99
N PHE A 355 -1.00 -9.45 2.98
CA PHE A 355 -1.63 -10.77 2.81
C PHE A 355 -2.58 -11.09 3.97
N TYR A 356 -3.75 -11.62 3.66
CA TYR A 356 -4.75 -12.02 4.65
C TYR A 356 -5.20 -13.45 4.35
N ARG A 357 -5.12 -14.35 5.34
CA ARG A 357 -5.45 -15.77 5.19
C ARG A 357 -6.43 -16.23 6.26
N GLU A 358 -7.49 -16.92 5.86
CA GLU A 358 -8.44 -17.53 6.81
C GLU A 358 -8.97 -16.50 7.84
N CYS A 359 -9.18 -15.26 7.39
CA CYS A 359 -9.71 -14.19 8.24
C CYS A 359 -11.22 -14.06 8.04
N ASP A 360 -11.91 -13.64 9.10
CA ASP A 360 -13.32 -13.25 9.02
C ASP A 360 -13.43 -11.71 9.04
N ILE A 361 -14.01 -11.12 8.00
CA ILE A 361 -14.05 -9.66 7.81
C ILE A 361 -15.50 -9.22 7.67
N PHE A 362 -15.95 -8.35 8.57
CA PHE A 362 -17.35 -7.95 8.66
C PHE A 362 -17.53 -6.46 8.47
N GLY A 363 -18.48 -6.04 7.64
CA GLY A 363 -18.83 -4.62 7.52
C GLY A 363 -20.00 -4.32 6.61
N THR A 364 -20.21 -3.04 6.30
CA THR A 364 -21.36 -2.56 5.52
C THR A 364 -20.93 -1.84 4.25
N ILE A 365 -20.46 -0.59 4.35
CA ILE A 365 -20.07 0.26 3.23
C ILE A 365 -18.55 0.30 3.17
N ASP A 366 -17.98 0.02 2.00
CA ASP A 366 -16.55 0.14 1.69
C ASP A 366 -15.66 -0.57 2.72
N PHE A 367 -16.11 -1.73 3.21
CA PHE A 367 -15.52 -2.29 4.42
C PHE A 367 -14.16 -2.96 4.21
N ILE A 368 -13.72 -3.13 2.96
CA ILE A 368 -12.33 -3.37 2.57
C ILE A 368 -11.93 -2.28 1.57
N PHE A 369 -11.06 -1.34 1.97
CA PHE A 369 -10.75 -0.17 1.14
C PHE A 369 -9.30 0.25 1.24
N GLY A 370 -8.83 0.99 0.23
CA GLY A 370 -7.47 1.52 0.16
C GLY A 370 -6.74 1.21 -1.14
N ASN A 371 -5.41 1.34 -1.11
CA ASN A 371 -4.54 1.26 -2.27
C ASN A 371 -3.29 0.40 -2.02
N ALA A 372 -3.37 -0.59 -1.14
CA ALA A 372 -2.36 -1.64 -1.03
C ALA A 372 -2.30 -2.51 -2.31
N ALA A 373 -1.22 -3.27 -2.46
CA ALA A 373 -1.20 -4.49 -3.25
C ALA A 373 -1.51 -5.64 -2.28
N VAL A 374 -2.76 -6.12 -2.28
CA VAL A 374 -3.22 -7.06 -1.25
C VAL A 374 -3.89 -8.28 -1.85
N VAL A 375 -3.60 -9.44 -1.26
CA VAL A 375 -4.29 -10.70 -1.53
C VAL A 375 -5.01 -11.18 -0.27
N PHE A 376 -6.30 -11.46 -0.39
CA PHE A 376 -7.11 -12.18 0.59
C PHE A 376 -7.30 -13.60 0.09
N GLN A 377 -7.03 -14.58 0.96
CA GLN A 377 -7.10 -15.99 0.60
C GLN A 377 -7.86 -16.81 1.64
N ALA A 378 -8.82 -17.63 1.22
CA ALA A 378 -9.60 -18.47 2.13
C ALA A 378 -10.31 -17.69 3.26
N CYS A 379 -10.62 -16.41 3.04
CA CYS A 379 -11.29 -15.55 4.02
C CYS A 379 -12.81 -15.66 3.90
N ASN A 380 -13.51 -15.44 5.02
CA ASN A 380 -14.94 -15.18 5.01
C ASN A 380 -15.16 -13.67 5.04
N ILE A 381 -15.78 -13.15 4.00
CA ILE A 381 -16.07 -11.73 3.83
C ILE A 381 -17.58 -11.57 3.96
N VAL A 382 -18.01 -11.01 5.10
CA VAL A 382 -19.40 -11.05 5.56
C VAL A 382 -20.01 -9.66 5.59
N ALA A 383 -20.92 -9.39 4.66
CA ALA A 383 -21.69 -8.15 4.66
C ALA A 383 -22.75 -8.16 5.78
N ARG A 384 -22.85 -7.04 6.50
CA ARG A 384 -23.81 -6.85 7.60
C ARG A 384 -24.98 -5.98 7.16
N MET A 385 -26.08 -6.05 7.91
CA MET A 385 -27.21 -5.14 7.70
C MET A 385 -26.78 -3.66 7.91
N PRO A 386 -26.92 -2.78 6.90
CA PRO A 386 -26.59 -1.37 7.04
C PRO A 386 -27.76 -0.59 7.66
N MET A 387 -27.64 0.74 7.79
CA MET A 387 -28.79 1.55 8.21
C MET A 387 -29.89 1.54 7.15
N ALA A 388 -31.12 1.85 7.57
CA ALA A 388 -32.24 1.98 6.64
C ALA A 388 -31.94 2.97 5.51
N GLY A 389 -32.17 2.56 4.26
CA GLY A 389 -31.93 3.36 3.06
C GLY A 389 -30.48 3.34 2.57
N GLN A 390 -29.56 2.66 3.25
CA GLN A 390 -28.22 2.39 2.75
C GLN A 390 -28.16 1.06 1.97
N PHE A 391 -26.97 0.79 1.45
CA PHE A 391 -26.58 -0.42 0.73
C PHE A 391 -25.27 -0.94 1.34
N THR A 392 -24.84 -2.13 0.93
CA THR A 392 -23.51 -2.63 1.29
C THR A 392 -22.59 -2.68 0.08
N VAL A 393 -21.29 -2.46 0.31
CA VAL A 393 -20.24 -2.60 -0.69
C VAL A 393 -19.03 -3.24 -0.04
N VAL A 394 -18.55 -4.33 -0.63
CA VAL A 394 -17.38 -5.04 -0.12
C VAL A 394 -16.11 -4.20 -0.29
N THR A 395 -15.81 -3.77 -1.53
CA THR A 395 -14.55 -3.09 -1.82
C THR A 395 -14.67 -1.64 -2.31
N ALA A 396 -13.75 -0.78 -1.85
CA ALA A 396 -13.55 0.55 -2.41
C ALA A 396 -12.06 0.81 -2.65
N GLN A 397 -11.58 0.43 -3.83
CA GLN A 397 -10.16 0.49 -4.16
C GLN A 397 -9.78 1.86 -4.73
N SER A 398 -8.66 2.43 -4.27
CA SER A 398 -8.26 3.82 -4.56
C SER A 398 -6.96 3.98 -5.35
N ARG A 399 -6.72 3.10 -6.33
CA ARG A 399 -5.63 3.32 -7.29
C ARG A 399 -5.93 4.55 -8.16
N ASP A 400 -5.04 5.54 -8.08
CA ASP A 400 -5.22 6.87 -8.65
C ASP A 400 -4.51 7.02 -10.01
N THR A 401 -3.53 6.16 -10.29
CA THR A 401 -2.77 6.18 -11.54
C THR A 401 -2.53 4.78 -12.09
N SER A 402 -2.43 4.65 -13.42
CA SER A 402 -2.12 3.37 -14.08
C SER A 402 -0.70 2.84 -13.80
N ASP A 403 0.17 3.66 -13.21
CA ASP A 403 1.55 3.31 -12.92
C ASP A 403 1.72 2.65 -11.55
N GLU A 404 0.69 2.64 -10.70
CA GLU A 404 0.68 1.93 -9.42
C GLU A 404 0.36 0.45 -9.61
N ASP A 405 1.14 -0.43 -8.98
CA ASP A 405 0.96 -1.89 -9.00
C ASP A 405 0.22 -2.29 -7.72
N THR A 406 -0.91 -1.64 -7.51
CA THR A 406 -1.77 -1.79 -6.35
C THR A 406 -3.15 -2.29 -6.78
N GLY A 407 -3.92 -2.82 -5.85
CA GLY A 407 -5.20 -3.47 -6.11
C GLY A 407 -5.56 -4.44 -5.02
N ILE A 408 -6.81 -4.87 -5.03
CA ILE A 408 -7.37 -5.86 -4.11
C ILE A 408 -7.62 -7.15 -4.87
N SER A 409 -6.97 -8.25 -4.49
CA SER A 409 -7.23 -9.59 -5.01
C SER A 409 -7.91 -10.42 -3.93
N ILE A 410 -9.08 -10.98 -4.25
CA ILE A 410 -9.88 -11.82 -3.36
C ILE A 410 -9.93 -13.21 -3.99
N GLN A 411 -9.18 -14.15 -3.43
CA GLN A 411 -8.97 -15.48 -4.00
C GLN A 411 -9.49 -16.57 -3.08
N ASN A 412 -10.29 -17.52 -3.61
CA ASN A 412 -10.81 -18.65 -2.83
C ASN A 412 -11.50 -18.20 -1.52
N CYS A 413 -12.20 -17.07 -1.55
CA CYS A 413 -12.90 -16.51 -0.40
C CYS A 413 -14.41 -16.84 -0.47
N SER A 414 -15.11 -16.69 0.65
CA SER A 414 -16.57 -16.76 0.71
C SER A 414 -17.14 -15.36 0.92
N ILE A 415 -17.97 -14.89 -0.02
CA ILE A 415 -18.69 -13.63 0.07
C ILE A 415 -20.13 -13.92 0.49
N SER A 416 -20.44 -13.60 1.73
CA SER A 416 -21.73 -13.94 2.37
C SER A 416 -22.33 -12.74 3.11
N ALA A 417 -23.55 -12.93 3.61
CA ALA A 417 -24.28 -11.93 4.37
C ALA A 417 -24.65 -12.48 5.75
N THR A 418 -24.74 -11.60 6.75
CA THR A 418 -25.40 -11.95 8.02
C THR A 418 -26.87 -12.30 7.79
N ASP A 419 -27.44 -13.15 8.65
CA ASP A 419 -28.81 -13.67 8.48
C ASP A 419 -29.87 -12.57 8.31
N ASP A 420 -29.71 -11.46 9.01
CA ASP A 420 -30.59 -10.30 8.93
C ASP A 420 -30.48 -9.56 7.58
N LEU A 421 -29.27 -9.39 7.04
CA LEU A 421 -29.09 -8.85 5.69
C LEU A 421 -29.62 -9.82 4.64
N TYR A 422 -29.31 -11.11 4.74
CA TYR A 422 -29.74 -12.14 3.79
C TYR A 422 -31.27 -12.23 3.70
N SER A 423 -31.95 -12.17 4.84
CA SER A 423 -33.41 -12.14 4.92
C SER A 423 -34.02 -10.88 4.29
N ASN A 424 -33.25 -9.80 4.17
CA ASN A 424 -33.67 -8.51 3.61
C ASN A 424 -33.01 -8.18 2.25
N ARG A 425 -32.36 -9.14 1.58
CA ARG A 425 -31.63 -8.94 0.31
C ARG A 425 -32.47 -8.44 -0.85
N GLY A 426 -33.79 -8.63 -0.80
CA GLY A 426 -34.73 -8.04 -1.77
C GLY A 426 -34.92 -6.53 -1.61
N SER A 427 -34.54 -5.96 -0.47
CA SER A 427 -34.73 -4.54 -0.11
C SER A 427 -33.43 -3.76 0.07
N VAL A 428 -32.33 -4.44 0.42
CA VAL A 428 -31.00 -3.86 0.57
C VAL A 428 -30.13 -4.33 -0.59
N LYS A 429 -29.59 -3.38 -1.35
CA LYS A 429 -28.64 -3.69 -2.41
C LYS A 429 -27.25 -3.94 -1.84
N SER A 430 -26.53 -4.88 -2.43
CA SER A 430 -25.17 -5.26 -2.03
C SER A 430 -24.29 -5.44 -3.26
N TYR A 431 -23.07 -4.91 -3.22
CA TYR A 431 -22.15 -4.91 -4.36
C TYR A 431 -20.76 -5.41 -3.98
N LEU A 432 -20.06 -6.00 -4.94
CA LEU A 432 -18.66 -6.44 -4.84
C LEU A 432 -17.69 -5.26 -4.70
N GLY A 433 -18.01 -4.11 -5.30
CA GLY A 433 -17.15 -2.94 -5.18
C GLY A 433 -17.67 -1.69 -5.87
N ARG A 434 -16.97 -0.58 -5.60
CA ARG A 434 -17.12 0.71 -6.30
C ARG A 434 -15.79 1.48 -6.40
N PRO A 435 -15.57 2.26 -7.48
CA PRO A 435 -14.25 2.81 -7.78
C PRO A 435 -13.98 4.11 -7.02
N TRP A 436 -13.38 4.02 -5.82
CA TRP A 436 -13.04 5.23 -5.04
C TRP A 436 -12.08 6.16 -5.81
N LYS A 437 -11.21 5.62 -6.67
CA LYS A 437 -10.38 6.39 -7.61
C LYS A 437 -10.44 5.82 -9.02
N VAL A 438 -10.05 6.64 -9.98
CA VAL A 438 -10.33 6.41 -11.41
C VAL A 438 -9.62 5.20 -12.02
N TYR A 439 -8.54 4.70 -11.43
CA TYR A 439 -7.88 3.46 -11.87
C TYR A 439 -8.16 2.28 -10.92
N ALA A 440 -9.26 2.33 -10.15
CA ALA A 440 -9.62 1.31 -9.18
C ALA A 440 -9.42 -0.10 -9.73
N ARG A 441 -8.81 -0.99 -8.93
CA ARG A 441 -8.48 -2.34 -9.37
C ARG A 441 -8.80 -3.38 -8.31
N THR A 442 -9.83 -4.18 -8.57
CA THR A 442 -10.29 -5.26 -7.69
C THR A 442 -10.58 -6.51 -8.51
N VAL A 443 -10.16 -7.68 -8.04
CA VAL A 443 -10.51 -8.96 -8.67
C VAL A 443 -11.05 -9.96 -7.66
N TYR A 444 -11.99 -10.79 -8.10
CA TYR A 444 -12.51 -11.95 -7.38
C TYR A 444 -12.19 -13.21 -8.18
N LEU A 445 -11.40 -14.10 -7.59
CA LEU A 445 -10.87 -15.31 -8.20
C LEU A 445 -11.34 -16.53 -7.40
N GLU A 446 -11.91 -17.54 -8.06
CA GLU A 446 -12.23 -18.85 -7.48
C GLU A 446 -13.07 -18.77 -6.19
N SER A 447 -13.83 -17.69 -6.03
CA SER A 447 -14.51 -17.36 -4.77
C SER A 447 -15.98 -17.76 -4.84
N TYR A 448 -16.53 -18.14 -3.69
CA TYR A 448 -17.98 -18.32 -3.53
C TYR A 448 -18.66 -16.97 -3.37
N ILE A 449 -19.65 -16.66 -4.20
CA ILE A 449 -20.45 -15.44 -4.14
C ILE A 449 -21.92 -15.82 -3.94
N ASP A 450 -22.50 -15.38 -2.84
CA ASP A 450 -23.90 -15.67 -2.50
C ASP A 450 -24.91 -14.72 -3.18
N ASP A 451 -26.19 -15.10 -3.22
CA ASP A 451 -27.24 -14.45 -4.04
C ASP A 451 -27.77 -13.11 -3.50
N PHE A 452 -27.21 -12.61 -2.39
CA PHE A 452 -27.51 -11.27 -1.89
C PHE A 452 -26.80 -10.16 -2.69
N ILE A 453 -25.73 -10.49 -3.41
CA ILE A 453 -25.05 -9.57 -4.32
C ILE A 453 -25.96 -9.24 -5.51
N ASP A 454 -26.14 -7.95 -5.80
CA ASP A 454 -26.94 -7.50 -6.92
C ASP A 454 -26.39 -8.08 -8.24
N PRO A 455 -27.25 -8.50 -9.19
CA PRO A 455 -26.79 -9.02 -10.48
C PRO A 455 -25.83 -8.09 -11.24
N SER A 456 -25.92 -6.76 -11.05
CA SER A 456 -24.95 -5.81 -11.63
C SER A 456 -23.52 -6.04 -11.13
N GLY A 457 -23.36 -6.64 -9.95
CA GLY A 457 -22.11 -6.96 -9.26
C GLY A 457 -21.44 -5.73 -8.66
N TRP A 458 -21.33 -4.64 -9.44
CA TRP A 458 -20.57 -3.44 -9.13
C TRP A 458 -21.47 -2.20 -9.17
N THR A 459 -21.10 -1.15 -8.44
CA THR A 459 -21.82 0.13 -8.43
C THR A 459 -20.89 1.31 -8.67
N GLU A 460 -21.41 2.38 -9.27
CA GLU A 460 -20.67 3.61 -9.56
C GLU A 460 -20.24 4.32 -8.26
N TRP A 461 -19.13 5.05 -8.32
CA TRP A 461 -18.75 5.99 -7.25
C TRP A 461 -19.39 7.36 -7.46
N ASN A 462 -19.18 7.94 -8.65
CA ASN A 462 -19.70 9.25 -9.02
C ASN A 462 -19.92 9.34 -10.54
N GLY A 463 -21.09 8.86 -11.01
CA GLY A 463 -21.42 8.80 -12.43
C GLY A 463 -20.39 7.98 -13.22
N ASN A 464 -20.01 8.47 -14.40
CA ASN A 464 -19.17 7.74 -15.35
C ASN A 464 -17.65 7.86 -15.10
N GLU A 465 -17.23 8.54 -14.03
CA GLU A 465 -15.81 8.79 -13.77
C GLU A 465 -15.07 7.47 -13.45
N GLY A 466 -14.02 7.17 -14.24
CA GLY A 466 -13.18 6.00 -14.05
C GLY A 466 -13.74 4.67 -14.57
N LEU A 467 -14.98 4.63 -15.09
CA LEU A 467 -15.60 3.38 -15.57
C LEU A 467 -14.91 2.78 -16.81
N ASP A 468 -14.15 3.59 -17.53
CA ASP A 468 -13.34 3.20 -18.70
C ASP A 468 -11.89 2.85 -18.36
N THR A 469 -11.40 3.27 -17.18
CA THR A 469 -9.99 3.11 -16.76
C THR A 469 -9.79 2.18 -15.56
N LEU A 470 -10.85 1.88 -14.80
CA LEU A 470 -10.81 0.87 -13.74
C LEU A 470 -10.54 -0.53 -14.31
N TYR A 471 -10.19 -1.47 -13.44
CA TYR A 471 -10.08 -2.89 -13.77
C TYR A 471 -10.79 -3.72 -12.71
N TYR A 472 -12.02 -4.13 -13.00
CA TYR A 472 -12.81 -5.03 -12.16
C TYR A 472 -12.95 -6.38 -12.83
N GLY A 473 -12.43 -7.41 -12.15
CA GLY A 473 -12.27 -8.73 -12.72
C GLY A 473 -12.97 -9.82 -11.92
N GLU A 474 -13.59 -10.77 -12.62
CA GLU A 474 -14.13 -12.01 -12.04
C GLU A 474 -13.56 -13.21 -12.79
N TYR A 475 -13.02 -14.19 -12.07
CA TYR A 475 -12.44 -15.43 -12.61
C TYR A 475 -12.94 -16.66 -11.82
N ASP A 476 -13.53 -17.62 -12.52
CA ASP A 476 -13.97 -18.94 -11.99
C ASP A 476 -14.70 -18.90 -10.63
N ASN A 477 -15.48 -17.85 -10.38
CA ASN A 477 -16.27 -17.73 -9.16
C ASN A 477 -17.49 -18.68 -9.21
N ASN A 478 -17.85 -19.23 -8.06
CA ASN A 478 -18.98 -20.14 -7.90
C ASN A 478 -20.01 -19.58 -6.91
N GLY A 479 -21.14 -20.27 -6.74
CA GLY A 479 -22.25 -19.82 -5.91
C GLY A 479 -23.34 -19.08 -6.70
N PRO A 480 -24.51 -18.86 -6.08
CA PRO A 480 -25.68 -18.36 -6.79
C PRO A 480 -25.58 -16.88 -7.20
N GLY A 481 -24.68 -16.09 -6.61
CA GLY A 481 -24.39 -14.71 -6.98
C GLY A 481 -23.27 -14.53 -8.02
N SER A 482 -22.63 -15.61 -8.48
CA SER A 482 -21.45 -15.52 -9.35
C SER A 482 -21.75 -15.35 -10.85
N GLY A 483 -23.03 -15.42 -11.26
CA GLY A 483 -23.42 -15.29 -12.67
C GLY A 483 -23.07 -13.92 -13.26
N THR A 484 -22.37 -13.90 -14.39
CA THR A 484 -21.83 -12.67 -15.01
C THR A 484 -22.72 -12.07 -16.11
N GLU A 485 -23.80 -12.75 -16.51
CA GLU A 485 -24.66 -12.36 -17.65
C GLU A 485 -25.34 -10.98 -17.50
N ASN A 486 -25.57 -10.54 -16.26
CA ASN A 486 -26.29 -9.30 -15.94
C ASN A 486 -25.39 -8.25 -15.26
N ARG A 487 -24.07 -8.44 -15.34
CA ARG A 487 -23.10 -7.50 -14.79
C ARG A 487 -23.14 -6.18 -15.56
N VAL A 488 -22.58 -5.14 -14.94
CA VAL A 488 -22.39 -3.83 -15.57
C VAL A 488 -21.67 -3.92 -16.92
N THR A 489 -21.99 -3.02 -17.85
CA THR A 489 -21.40 -2.99 -19.20
C THR A 489 -20.22 -2.02 -19.31
N TRP A 490 -19.52 -1.77 -18.21
CA TRP A 490 -18.41 -0.81 -18.18
C TRP A 490 -17.20 -1.37 -18.94
N GLN A 491 -16.44 -0.50 -19.61
CA GLN A 491 -15.24 -0.92 -20.34
C GLN A 491 -14.16 -1.49 -19.41
N GLY A 492 -14.07 -1.02 -18.16
CA GLY A 492 -13.16 -1.54 -17.16
C GLY A 492 -13.63 -2.83 -16.45
N TYR A 493 -14.81 -3.35 -16.77
CA TYR A 493 -15.27 -4.64 -16.25
C TYR A 493 -14.83 -5.80 -17.16
N HIS A 494 -14.36 -6.88 -16.54
CA HIS A 494 -13.77 -8.02 -17.24
C HIS A 494 -14.22 -9.35 -16.62
N VAL A 495 -14.77 -10.23 -17.45
CA VAL A 495 -14.74 -11.67 -17.18
C VAL A 495 -13.35 -12.14 -17.61
N MET A 496 -12.55 -12.58 -16.64
CA MET A 496 -11.11 -12.80 -16.84
C MET A 496 -10.81 -14.17 -17.45
N GLU A 497 -9.68 -14.26 -18.14
CA GLU A 497 -9.08 -15.54 -18.51
C GLU A 497 -7.95 -15.92 -17.52
N ASP A 498 -7.50 -17.17 -17.57
CA ASP A 498 -6.46 -17.74 -16.71
C ASP A 498 -5.19 -16.87 -16.64
N ASN A 499 -4.69 -16.40 -17.79
CA ASN A 499 -3.49 -15.56 -17.84
C ASN A 499 -3.69 -14.19 -17.17
N ASP A 500 -4.90 -13.64 -17.21
CA ASP A 500 -5.20 -12.38 -16.53
C ASP A 500 -5.26 -12.60 -15.03
N ALA A 501 -5.95 -13.67 -14.60
CA ALA A 501 -6.13 -14.07 -13.20
C ALA A 501 -4.79 -14.37 -12.53
N TYR A 502 -3.88 -15.06 -13.21
CA TYR A 502 -2.56 -15.42 -12.68
C TYR A 502 -1.75 -14.18 -12.23
N ASN A 503 -1.92 -13.01 -12.86
CA ASN A 503 -1.22 -11.78 -12.45
C ASN A 503 -1.65 -11.24 -11.07
N PHE A 504 -2.76 -11.74 -10.53
CA PHE A 504 -3.34 -11.33 -9.24
C PHE A 504 -3.16 -12.38 -8.15
N THR A 505 -2.36 -13.42 -8.41
CA THR A 505 -1.98 -14.46 -7.46
C THR A 505 -0.92 -13.98 -6.48
N VAL A 506 -0.70 -14.76 -5.42
CA VAL A 506 0.28 -14.44 -4.37
C VAL A 506 1.70 -14.29 -4.93
N SER A 507 2.14 -15.19 -5.81
CA SER A 507 3.50 -15.15 -6.37
C SER A 507 3.73 -13.95 -7.29
N GLU A 508 2.75 -13.59 -8.11
CA GLU A 508 2.94 -12.50 -9.08
C GLU A 508 2.63 -11.12 -8.50
N PHE A 509 1.51 -11.00 -7.78
CA PHE A 509 0.97 -9.70 -7.39
C PHE A 509 1.69 -9.08 -6.20
N ILE A 510 2.06 -9.92 -5.21
CA ILE A 510 2.70 -9.48 -3.97
C ILE A 510 4.05 -10.15 -3.73
N THR A 511 4.58 -10.88 -4.73
CA THR A 511 5.88 -11.55 -4.66
C THR A 511 5.99 -12.43 -3.41
N GLY A 512 4.91 -13.16 -3.10
CA GLY A 512 4.70 -13.81 -1.82
C GLY A 512 5.77 -14.85 -1.48
N ASP A 513 6.27 -15.55 -2.49
CA ASP A 513 7.35 -16.54 -2.42
C ASP A 513 8.65 -15.98 -1.78
N GLU A 514 8.86 -14.66 -1.82
CA GLU A 514 10.06 -14.04 -1.25
C GLU A 514 9.98 -13.77 0.25
N TRP A 515 8.78 -13.74 0.83
CA TRP A 515 8.59 -13.29 2.20
C TRP A 515 7.56 -14.08 3.00
N LEU A 516 6.52 -14.63 2.39
CA LEU A 516 5.49 -15.39 3.11
C LEU A 516 6.00 -16.69 3.71
N ASP A 517 6.94 -17.39 3.05
CA ASP A 517 7.58 -18.59 3.61
C ASP A 517 8.17 -18.36 4.99
N SER A 518 8.76 -17.18 5.20
CA SER A 518 9.35 -16.83 6.49
C SER A 518 8.29 -16.63 7.57
N THR A 519 7.04 -16.28 7.21
CA THR A 519 5.90 -16.09 8.13
C THR A 519 5.38 -17.40 8.70
N TYR A 520 5.62 -18.53 8.01
CA TYR A 520 5.02 -19.82 8.31
C TYR A 520 3.48 -19.83 8.28
N PHE A 521 2.84 -18.75 7.82
CA PHE A 521 1.41 -18.77 7.52
C PHE A 521 1.20 -19.53 6.22
N PRO A 522 0.12 -20.33 6.12
CA PRO A 522 -0.18 -21.04 4.89
C PRO A 522 -0.59 -20.04 3.80
N TYR A 523 -0.21 -20.32 2.57
CA TYR A 523 -0.64 -19.59 1.39
C TYR A 523 -0.56 -20.51 0.17
N ASP A 524 -1.43 -20.26 -0.81
CA ASP A 524 -1.34 -20.89 -2.13
C ASP A 524 -0.74 -19.88 -3.11
N ASP A 525 0.32 -20.27 -3.83
CA ASP A 525 1.11 -19.38 -4.69
C ASP A 525 0.31 -18.81 -5.87
N GLY A 526 -0.57 -19.64 -6.44
CA GLY A 526 -1.28 -19.43 -7.71
C GLY A 526 -2.77 -19.72 -7.61
N ILE A 527 -3.43 -19.78 -8.77
CA ILE A 527 -4.77 -20.36 -8.98
C ILE A 527 -4.66 -21.87 -9.22
#